data_AF-A0A9X4KXR8-F1
#
_entry.id   AF-A0A9X4KXR8-F1
#
_cell.length_a   1.000
_cell.length_b   1.000
_cell.length_c   1.000
_cell.angle_alpha   90.00
_cell.angle_beta   90.00
_cell.angle_gamma   90.00
#
_symmetry.space_group_name_H-M   'P 1'
#
loop_
_entity.id
_entity.type
_entity.pdbx_description
1 polymer ?
#
loop_
_entity_poly.entity_id
_entity_poly.type
_entity_poly.pdbx_seq_one_letter_code
_entity_poly.pdbx_strand_id
1 'polypeptide(L)' 'MAPLQQADRKGGGRLAETLEMFFKCNGNIKLTSEKLYAHYNTIVYRLDKIQNILGVSLDDPEDRLQLQLSLKLGQISPGS' A
#
# COMPACT_ATOMS: atom_id res chain seq x y z
N MET A 1 -0.85 3.24 11.92
CA MET A 1 -0.37 1.86 11.61
C MET A 1 -1.38 0.73 11.88
N ALA A 2 -2.43 0.93 12.68
CA ALA A 2 -3.28 -0.17 13.18
C ALA A 2 -4.05 -1.02 12.13
N PRO A 3 -4.64 -0.48 11.06
CA PRO A 3 -5.46 -1.29 10.15
C PRO A 3 -4.63 -2.19 9.24
N LEU A 4 -3.58 -1.63 8.60
CA LEU A 4 -2.70 -2.41 7.73
C LEU A 4 -1.84 -3.40 8.53
N GLN A 5 -1.35 -3.02 9.72
CA GLN A 5 -0.61 -3.97 10.57
C GLN A 5 -1.50 -5.08 11.15
N GLN A 6 -2.78 -4.82 11.44
CA GLN A 6 -3.73 -5.87 11.80
C GLN A 6 -4.05 -6.79 10.62
N ALA A 7 -4.24 -6.23 9.42
CA ALA A 7 -4.41 -7.02 8.21
C ALA A 7 -3.15 -7.86 7.89
N ASP A 8 -1.97 -7.32 8.20
CA ASP A 8 -0.67 -7.98 8.06
C ASP A 8 -0.43 -9.08 9.09
N ARG A 9 -1.04 -9.07 10.28
CA ARG A 9 -0.91 -10.19 11.25
C ARG A 9 -1.46 -11.52 10.72
N LYS A 10 -2.35 -11.50 9.72
CA LYS A 10 -2.84 -12.70 9.03
C LYS A 10 -2.10 -12.99 7.71
N GLY A 11 -1.24 -12.08 7.23
CA GLY A 11 -0.65 -12.10 5.87
C GLY A 11 0.86 -11.90 5.77
N GLY A 12 1.56 -11.61 6.87
CA GLY A 12 3.03 -11.60 6.96
C GLY A 12 3.74 -10.25 6.76
N GLY A 13 3.12 -9.11 7.09
CA GLY A 13 3.83 -7.81 7.05
C GLY A 13 4.03 -7.22 5.66
N ARG A 14 3.35 -7.76 4.64
CA ARG A 14 3.66 -7.50 3.24
C ARG A 14 2.83 -6.38 2.63
N LEU A 15 1.69 -6.00 3.21
CA LEU A 15 0.83 -4.95 2.64
C LEU A 15 1.41 -3.56 2.90
N ALA A 16 1.77 -3.26 4.16
CA ALA A 16 2.40 -1.98 4.49
C ALA A 16 3.73 -1.79 3.74
N GLU A 17 4.55 -2.84 3.68
CA GLU A 17 5.80 -2.84 2.90
C GLU A 17 5.55 -2.64 1.40
N THR A 18 4.53 -3.30 0.83
CA THR A 18 4.17 -3.14 -0.58
C THR A 18 3.76 -1.70 -0.88
N LEU A 19 2.97 -1.09 -0.01
CA LEU A 19 2.54 0.30 -0.17
C LEU A 19 3.71 1.28 -0.06
N GLU A 20 4.58 1.10 0.92
CA GLU A 20 5.77 1.93 1.07
C GLU A 20 6.67 1.84 -0.17
N MET A 21 6.90 0.62 -0.67
CA MET A 21 7.77 0.43 -1.82
C MET A 21 7.12 0.90 -3.12
N PHE A 22 5.80 0.80 -3.25
CA PHE A 22 5.04 1.39 -4.34
C PHE A 22 5.27 2.91 -4.41
N PHE A 23 5.17 3.62 -3.29
CA PHE A 23 5.46 5.05 -3.24
C PHE A 23 6.93 5.38 -3.50
N LYS A 24 7.88 4.59 -2.96
CA LYS A 24 9.32 4.74 -3.26
C LYS A 24 9.64 4.54 -4.74
N CYS A 25 8.85 3.73 -5.44
CA CYS A 25 8.96 3.50 -6.89
C CYS A 25 8.07 4.44 -7.72
N ASN A 26 7.57 5.55 -7.14
CA ASN A 26 6.71 6.53 -7.82
C ASN A 26 5.42 5.93 -8.42
N GLY A 27 4.93 4.83 -7.86
CA GLY A 27 3.76 4.11 -8.35
C GLY A 27 4.04 3.10 -9.47
N ASN A 28 5.31 2.83 -9.77
CA ASN A 28 5.68 1.85 -10.79
C ASN A 28 5.59 0.42 -10.22
N ILE A 29 4.47 -0.27 -10.52
CA ILE A 29 4.18 -1.63 -10.07
C ILE A 29 5.27 -2.63 -10.50
N LYS A 30 5.81 -2.50 -11.71
CA LYS A 30 6.88 -3.39 -12.21
C LYS A 30 8.14 -3.23 -11.36
N LEU A 31 8.58 -1.99 -11.13
CA LEU A 31 9.75 -1.71 -10.31
C LEU A 31 9.53 -2.16 -8.85
N THR A 32 8.33 -1.95 -8.30
CA THR A 32 7.96 -2.44 -6.97
C THR A 32 8.04 -3.97 -6.89
N SER A 33 7.57 -4.67 -7.93
CA SER A 33 7.61 -6.13 -8.00
C SER A 33 9.05 -6.68 -8.01
N GLU A 34 9.94 -6.04 -8.78
CA GLU A 34 11.37 -6.37 -8.84
C GLU A 34 12.04 -6.13 -7.49
N LYS A 35 11.74 -5.00 -6.84
CA LYS A 35 12.34 -4.61 -5.56
C LYS A 35 11.89 -5.44 -4.37
N LEU A 36 10.65 -5.95 -4.40
CA LEU A 36 10.09 -6.80 -3.34
C LEU A 36 10.24 -8.30 -3.66
N TYR A 37 10.91 -8.66 -4.75
CA TYR A 37 11.06 -10.04 -5.20
C TYR A 37 9.71 -10.78 -5.27
N ALA A 38 8.67 -10.08 -5.71
CA ALA A 38 7.31 -10.58 -5.80
C ALA A 38 6.81 -10.50 -7.23
N HIS A 39 5.97 -11.44 -7.64
CA HIS A 39 5.34 -11.37 -8.95
C HIS A 39 4.48 -10.11 -9.09
N TYR A 40 4.45 -9.54 -10.30
CA TYR A 40 3.61 -8.38 -10.64
C TYR A 40 2.15 -8.53 -10.16
N ASN A 41 1.51 -9.67 -10.47
CA ASN A 41 0.12 -9.94 -10.06
C ASN A 41 -0.05 -9.96 -8.54
N THR A 42 0.99 -10.39 -7.80
CA THR A 42 0.99 -10.34 -6.34
C THR A 42 1.00 -8.90 -5.83
N ILE A 43 1.76 -8.00 -6.47
CA ILE A 43 1.75 -6.57 -6.11
C ILE A 43 0.39 -5.96 -6.42
N VAL A 44 -0.16 -6.21 -7.61
CA VAL A 44 -1.50 -5.73 -8.00
C VAL A 44 -2.56 -6.16 -6.99
N TYR A 45 -2.60 -7.45 -6.64
CA TYR A 45 -3.53 -7.98 -5.64
C TYR A 45 -3.35 -7.32 -4.27
N ARG A 46 -2.10 -7.09 -3.83
CA ARG A 46 -1.84 -6.41 -2.55
C ARG A 46 -2.32 -4.96 -2.57
N LEU A 47 -2.08 -4.23 -3.66
CA LEU A 47 -2.52 -2.84 -3.83
C LEU A 47 -4.05 -2.74 -3.87
N ASP A 48 -4.72 -3.63 -4.60
CA ASP A 48 -6.19 -3.76 -4.60
C ASP A 48 -6.71 -4.02 -3.18
N LYS A 49 -6.09 -4.96 -2.46
CA LYS A 49 -6.47 -5.26 -1.07
C LYS A 49 -6.25 -4.06 -0.14
N ILE A 50 -5.19 -3.28 -0.33
CA ILE A 50 -4.94 -2.05 0.45
C ILE A 50 -6.03 -1.01 0.19
N GLN A 51 -6.37 -0.79 -1.08
CA GLN A 51 -7.46 0.12 -1.49
C GLN A 51 -8.78 -0.30 -0.84
N ASN A 52 -9.11 -1.58 -0.88
CA ASN A 52 -10.32 -2.12 -0.25
C ASN A 52 -10.32 -2.00 1.29
N ILE A 53 -9.18 -2.20 1.96
CA ILE A 53 -9.08 -2.08 3.44
C ILE A 53 -9.20 -0.62 3.88
N LEU A 54 -8.63 0.30 3.10
CA LEU A 54 -8.57 1.71 3.45
C LEU A 54 -9.71 2.53 2.87
N GLY A 55 -10.49 1.99 1.93
CA GLY A 55 -11.56 2.73 1.25
C GLY A 55 -11.02 3.88 0.40
N VAL A 56 -9.85 3.70 -0.25
CA VAL A 56 -9.17 4.73 -1.04
C VAL A 56 -8.87 4.21 -2.45
N SER A 57 -8.68 5.13 -3.40
CA SER A 57 -8.21 4.86 -4.75
C SER A 57 -6.77 5.33 -4.95
N LEU A 58 -5.88 4.45 -5.42
CA LEU A 58 -4.49 4.82 -5.77
C LEU A 58 -4.39 5.54 -7.13
N ASP A 59 -5.46 5.52 -7.92
CA ASP A 59 -5.63 6.27 -9.15
C ASP A 59 -6.12 7.70 -8.89
N ASP A 60 -6.73 7.96 -7.74
CA ASP A 60 -7.11 9.31 -7.32
C ASP A 60 -5.89 10.06 -6.71
N PRO A 61 -5.52 11.23 -7.23
CA PRO A 61 -4.32 11.94 -6.77
C PRO A 61 -4.43 12.48 -5.34
N GLU A 62 -5.64 12.77 -4.85
CA GLU A 62 -5.88 13.28 -3.51
C GLU A 62 -5.76 12.15 -2.48
N ASP A 63 -6.43 11.03 -2.73
CA ASP A 63 -6.28 9.79 -1.94
C ASP A 63 -4.82 9.34 -1.90
N ARG A 64 -4.14 9.37 -3.04
CA ARG A 64 -2.74 8.98 -3.15
C ARG A 64 -1.82 9.90 -2.34
N LEU A 65 -2.05 11.21 -2.37
CA LEU A 65 -1.30 12.18 -1.57
C LEU A 65 -1.55 11.98 -0.07
N GLN A 66 -2.82 11.88 0.33
CA GLN A 66 -3.23 11.64 1.71
C GLN A 66 -2.57 10.37 2.25
N LEU A 67 -2.62 9.28 1.47
CA LEU A 67 -2.04 8.00 1.87
C LEU A 67 -0.51 8.06 1.98
N GLN A 68 0.16 8.76 1.06
CA GLN A 68 1.62 8.95 1.12
C GLN A 68 2.03 9.77 2.35
N LEU A 69 1.26 10.81 2.70
CA LEU A 69 1.51 11.64 3.87
C LEU A 69 1.27 10.84 5.17
N SER A 70 0.12 10.17 5.26
CA SER A 70 -0.23 9.27 6.37
C SER A 70 0.82 8.20 6.60
N LEU A 71 1.39 7.63 5.53
CA LEU A 71 2.46 6.64 5.62
C LEU A 71 3.76 7.25 6.19
N LYS A 72 4.17 8.44 5.73
CA LYS A 72 5.36 9.16 6.25
C LYS A 72 5.21 9.57 7.72
N LEU A 73 3.99 9.93 8.13
CA LEU A 73 3.69 10.33 9.51
C LEU A 73 3.45 9.13 10.44
N GLY A 74 3.41 7.90 9.91
CA GLY A 74 3.06 6.68 10.67
C GLY A 74 1.56 6.56 11.02
N GLN A 75 0.75 7.51 10.55
CA GLN A 75 -0.67 7.67 10.86
C GLN A 75 -1.54 7.20 9.69
N ILE A 76 -1.44 5.92 9.34
CA ILE A 76 -2.39 5.27 8.42
C ILE A 76 -3.66 4.95 9.20
N SER A 77 -4.75 5.61 8.80
CA SER A 77 -6.13 5.42 9.25
C SER A 77 -7.00 5.03 8.05
N PRO A 78 -8.12 4.29 8.24
CA PRO A 78 -9.06 4.05 7.15
C PRO A 78 -9.64 5.39 6.66
N GLY A 79 -9.83 5.53 5.35
CA GLY A 79 -10.58 6.63 4.74
C GLY A 79 -11.98 6.72 5.36
N SER A 80 -12.42 7.95 5.58
CA SER A 80 -13.71 8.29 6.23
C SER A 80 -14.86 8.26 5.24
#